data_AF-A0A953RHL9-F1
#
_entry.id   AF-A0A953RHL9-F1
#
_cell.length_a   1.000
_cell.length_b   1.000
_cell.length_c   1.000
_cell.angle_alpha   90.00
_cell.angle_beta   90.00
_cell.angle_gamma   90.00
#
_symmetry.space_group_name_H-M   'P 1'
#
loop_
_entity.id
_entity.type
_entity.pdbx_description
1 polymer ?
#
loop_
_entity_poly.entity_id
_entity_poly.type
_entity_poly.pdbx_seq_one_letter_code
_entity_poly.pdbx_strand_id
1 'polypeptide(L)'
;MKCPIETRENAEVLLAYCSRSLDAERTAILDDHIRICPGCREFVEGQRALWKALDAWEATPVSADFDRRLYQRIQKEVSWWDLLMRPFRPLLFRQGLPIAATAGLMLMAVLLFQHPAGAPSPPGPESAQVEGLAPEQVEHALDEMDMMREFNRLVRPDTTEPKM
;
A
#
# COMPACT_ATOMS: atom_id res chain seq x y z
N MET A 1 58.43 4.27 -21.72
CA MET A 1 57.59 4.42 -20.50
C MET A 1 58.27 3.71 -19.32
N LYS A 2 57.96 4.09 -18.08
CA LYS A 2 58.35 3.29 -16.89
C LYS A 2 57.64 1.94 -16.94
N CYS A 3 58.28 0.90 -16.40
CA CYS A 3 57.75 -0.45 -16.41
C CYS A 3 56.42 -0.51 -15.62
N PRO A 4 55.28 -0.83 -16.26
CA PRO A 4 53.98 -0.84 -15.58
C PRO A 4 53.88 -1.88 -14.47
N ILE A 5 54.62 -3.00 -14.58
CA ILE A 5 54.60 -4.07 -13.58
C ILE A 5 55.31 -3.68 -12.28
N GLU A 6 56.27 -2.76 -12.36
CA GLU A 6 57.05 -2.29 -11.22
C GLU A 6 56.38 -1.11 -10.50
N THR A 7 55.45 -0.42 -11.18
CA THR A 7 54.73 0.73 -10.62
C THR A 7 53.27 0.39 -10.45
N ARG A 8 52.82 0.27 -9.19
CA ARG A 8 51.44 -0.10 -8.84
C ARG A 8 50.37 0.77 -9.51
N GLU A 9 50.66 2.06 -9.69
CA GLU A 9 49.78 3.02 -10.38
C GLU A 9 49.57 2.69 -11.87
N ASN A 10 50.52 1.99 -12.50
CA ASN A 10 50.48 1.65 -13.92
C ASN A 10 50.04 0.19 -14.17
N ALA A 11 49.82 -0.60 -13.12
CA ALA A 11 49.35 -1.98 -13.27
C ALA A 11 47.96 -2.05 -13.94
N GLU A 12 47.12 -1.04 -13.72
CA GLU A 12 45.83 -0.90 -14.39
C GLU A 12 45.96 -0.79 -15.91
N VAL A 13 47.05 -0.20 -16.40
CA VAL A 13 47.32 -0.07 -17.84
C VAL A 13 47.55 -1.45 -18.48
N LEU A 14 48.26 -2.36 -17.80
CA LEU A 14 48.45 -3.73 -18.30
C LEU A 14 47.13 -4.53 -18.34
N LEU A 15 46.25 -4.32 -17.34
CA LEU A 15 44.94 -4.96 -17.32
C LEU A 15 44.03 -4.42 -18.42
N ALA A 16 43.99 -3.09 -18.59
CA ALA A 16 43.26 -2.44 -19.67
C ALA A 16 43.72 -2.91 -21.07
N TYR A 17 45.00 -3.29 -21.20
CA TYR A 17 45.55 -3.84 -22.44
C TYR A 17 45.03 -5.24 -22.69
N CYS A 18 45.05 -6.09 -21.66
CA CYS A 18 44.54 -7.45 -21.74
C CYS A 18 43.02 -7.48 -22.03
N SER A 19 42.25 -6.51 -21.51
CA SER A 19 40.82 -6.35 -21.79
C SER A 19 40.49 -5.58 -23.08
N ARG A 20 41.50 -5.19 -23.88
CA ARG A 20 41.35 -4.39 -25.11
C ARG A 20 40.57 -3.08 -24.93
N SER A 21 40.72 -2.45 -23.77
CA SER A 21 40.03 -1.20 -23.41
C SER A 21 40.93 0.05 -23.47
N LEU A 22 42.16 -0.08 -23.97
CA LEU A 22 43.04 1.06 -24.24
C LEU A 22 42.74 1.70 -25.59
N ASP A 23 43.03 3.00 -25.68
CA ASP A 23 43.09 3.70 -26.95
C ASP A 23 44.27 3.22 -27.82
N ALA A 24 44.20 3.51 -29.12
CA ALA A 24 45.17 3.03 -30.10
C ALA A 24 46.59 3.57 -29.87
N GLU A 25 46.71 4.82 -29.41
CA GLU A 25 48.00 5.45 -29.15
C GLU A 25 48.72 4.77 -27.97
N ARG A 26 48.02 4.60 -26.84
CA ARG A 26 48.59 3.93 -25.68
C ARG A 26 48.84 2.45 -25.92
N THR A 27 48.02 1.80 -26.74
CA THR A 27 48.24 0.40 -27.14
C THR A 27 49.57 0.26 -27.89
N ALA A 28 49.85 1.14 -28.86
CA ALA A 28 51.12 1.11 -29.60
C ALA A 28 52.33 1.34 -28.69
N ILE A 29 52.25 2.30 -27.77
CA ILE A 29 53.33 2.58 -26.80
C ILE A 29 53.60 1.34 -25.92
N LEU A 30 52.55 0.65 -25.50
CA LEU A 30 52.68 -0.52 -24.63
C LEU A 30 53.14 -1.76 -25.41
N ASP A 31 52.74 -1.93 -26.67
CA ASP A 31 53.24 -2.98 -27.57
C ASP A 31 54.76 -2.86 -27.73
N ASP A 32 55.26 -1.66 -28.00
CA ASP A 32 56.70 -1.39 -28.08
C ASP A 32 57.40 -1.71 -26.75
N HIS A 33 56.77 -1.41 -25.62
CA HIS A 33 57.32 -1.76 -24.30
C HIS A 33 57.36 -3.27 -24.05
N ILE A 34 56.29 -4.01 -24.36
CA ILE A 34 56.19 -5.47 -24.18
C ILE A 34 57.24 -6.20 -25.02
N ARG A 35 57.58 -5.66 -26.20
CA ARG A 35 58.67 -6.18 -27.05
C ARG A 35 60.05 -6.11 -26.41
N ILE A 36 60.25 -5.28 -25.40
CA ILE A 36 61.55 -5.05 -24.75
C ILE A 36 61.54 -5.57 -23.30
N CYS A 37 60.42 -5.45 -22.59
CA CYS A 37 60.30 -5.88 -21.20
C CYS A 37 59.82 -7.34 -21.07
N PRO A 38 60.64 -8.26 -20.53
CA PRO A 38 60.24 -9.66 -20.36
C PRO A 38 59.11 -9.83 -19.33
N GLY A 39 59.11 -9.07 -18.23
CA GLY A 39 58.08 -9.20 -17.19
C GLY A 39 56.68 -8.80 -17.67
N CYS A 40 56.58 -7.71 -18.44
CA CYS A 40 55.29 -7.32 -19.04
C CYS A 40 54.82 -8.32 -20.09
N ARG A 41 55.74 -8.92 -20.85
CA ARG A 41 55.41 -9.98 -21.82
C ARG A 41 54.87 -11.23 -21.15
N GLU A 42 55.55 -11.71 -20.11
CA GLU A 42 55.12 -12.88 -19.35
C GLU A 42 53.73 -12.66 -18.74
N PHE A 43 53.47 -11.47 -18.20
CA PHE A 43 52.15 -11.12 -17.68
C PHE A 43 51.05 -11.19 -18.76
N VAL A 44 51.29 -10.59 -19.93
CA VAL A 44 50.32 -10.57 -21.04
C VAL A 44 50.07 -11.98 -21.58
N GLU A 45 51.11 -12.79 -21.76
CA GLU A 45 50.95 -14.18 -22.21
C GLU A 45 50.24 -15.04 -21.16
N GLY A 46 50.51 -14.82 -19.87
CA GLY A 46 49.79 -15.48 -18.77
C GLY A 46 48.30 -15.14 -18.78
N GLN A 47 47.94 -13.87 -18.95
CA GLN A 47 46.55 -13.45 -19.09
C GLN A 47 45.89 -14.05 -20.33
N ARG A 48 46.56 -14.06 -21.48
CA ARG A 48 46.05 -14.70 -22.70
C ARG A 48 45.82 -16.19 -22.51
N ALA A 49 46.73 -16.88 -21.82
CA ALA A 49 46.59 -18.30 -21.51
C ALA A 49 45.40 -18.57 -20.57
N LEU A 50 45.20 -17.71 -19.56
CA LEU A 50 44.02 -17.79 -18.68
C LEU A 50 42.72 -17.62 -19.45
N TRP A 51 42.63 -16.59 -20.31
CA TRP A 51 41.45 -16.38 -21.16
C TRP A 51 41.19 -17.57 -22.08
N LYS A 52 42.23 -18.11 -22.71
CA LYS A 52 42.11 -19.32 -23.53
C LYS A 52 41.61 -20.53 -22.73
N ALA A 53 42.03 -20.68 -21.47
CA ALA A 53 41.56 -21.74 -20.60
C ALA A 53 40.10 -21.55 -20.19
N LEU A 54 39.68 -20.30 -19.94
CA LEU A 54 38.28 -19.96 -19.65
C LEU A 54 37.38 -20.13 -20.87
N ASP A 55 37.84 -19.79 -22.07
CA ASP A 55 37.10 -20.00 -23.32
C ASP A 55 36.90 -21.51 -23.61
N ALA A 56 37.84 -22.35 -23.17
CA ALA A 56 37.73 -23.80 -23.25
C ALA A 56 36.86 -24.40 -22.12
N TRP A 57 36.47 -23.60 -21.12
CA TRP A 57 35.61 -24.07 -20.04
C TRP A 57 34.18 -24.21 -20.56
N GLU A 58 33.68 -25.44 -20.61
CA GLU A 58 32.26 -25.71 -20.86
C GLU A 58 31.45 -25.61 -19.56
N ALA A 59 30.41 -24.79 -19.56
CA ALA A 59 29.52 -24.68 -18.41
C ALA A 59 28.78 -26.00 -18.19
N THR A 60 28.71 -26.44 -16.93
CA THR A 60 27.90 -27.60 -16.55
C THR A 60 26.45 -27.38 -16.98
N PRO A 61 25.76 -28.39 -17.57
CA PRO A 61 24.36 -28.24 -17.94
C PRO A 61 23.52 -27.87 -16.72
N VAL A 62 22.55 -26.98 -16.94
CA VAL A 62 21.57 -26.62 -15.91
C VAL A 62 20.73 -27.84 -15.53
N SER A 63 20.29 -27.90 -14.27
CA SER A 63 19.41 -28.99 -13.81
C SER A 63 18.11 -28.99 -14.61
N ALA A 64 17.56 -30.17 -14.92
CA ALA A 64 16.31 -30.30 -15.69
C ALA A 64 15.13 -29.48 -15.11
N ASP A 65 15.05 -29.36 -13.78
CA ASP A 65 14.01 -28.59 -13.10
C ASP A 65 14.39 -27.13 -12.80
N PHE A 66 15.45 -26.60 -13.41
CA PHE A 66 15.92 -25.23 -13.14
C PHE A 66 14.82 -24.21 -13.45
N ASP A 67 14.26 -24.25 -14.66
CA ASP A 67 13.23 -23.31 -15.10
C ASP A 67 11.97 -23.40 -14.24
N ARG A 68 11.53 -24.63 -13.93
CA ARG A 68 10.38 -24.86 -13.05
C ARG A 68 10.59 -24.19 -11.70
N ARG A 69 11.75 -24.40 -11.07
CA ARG A 69 12.07 -23.80 -9.75
C ARG A 69 12.23 -22.29 -9.82
N LEU A 70 12.84 -21.79 -10.90
CA LEU A 70 12.98 -20.35 -11.14
C LEU A 70 11.61 -19.67 -11.25
N TYR A 71 10.71 -20.18 -12.09
CA TYR A 71 9.37 -19.62 -12.25
C TYR A 71 8.51 -19.77 -11.01
N GLN A 72 8.59 -20.89 -10.29
CA GLN A 72 7.93 -21.02 -8.99
C GLN A 72 8.38 -19.94 -8.01
N ARG A 73 9.68 -19.61 -7.98
CA ARG A 73 10.21 -18.56 -7.11
C ARG A 73 9.80 -17.16 -7.54
N ILE A 74 9.87 -16.86 -8.82
CA ILE A 74 9.40 -15.58 -9.38
C ILE A 74 7.93 -15.39 -9.03
N GLN A 75 7.07 -16.38 -9.32
CA GLN A 75 5.64 -16.31 -8.98
C GLN A 75 5.37 -16.13 -7.49
N LYS A 76 6.20 -16.72 -6.63
CA LYS A 76 6.07 -16.56 -5.17
C LYS A 76 6.48 -15.16 -4.69
N GLU A 77 7.47 -14.54 -5.32
CA GLU A 77 8.00 -13.22 -4.92
C GLU A 77 7.17 -12.06 -5.49
N VAL A 78 6.45 -12.25 -6.60
CA VAL A 78 5.46 -11.26 -7.11
C VAL A 78 4.03 -11.69 -6.80
N SER A 79 3.63 -11.55 -5.54
CA SER A 79 2.21 -11.36 -5.21
C SER A 79 1.81 -9.98 -5.76
N TRP A 80 1.26 -9.98 -6.97
CA TRP A 80 0.72 -8.78 -7.62
C TRP A 80 -0.31 -8.07 -6.72
N TRP A 81 -1.04 -8.84 -5.90
CA TRP A 81 -1.90 -8.32 -4.83
C TRP A 81 -1.13 -7.56 -3.75
N ASP A 82 0.03 -8.03 -3.32
CA ASP A 82 0.87 -7.31 -2.35
C ASP A 82 1.44 -6.02 -2.94
N LEU A 83 1.84 -6.01 -4.23
CA LEU A 83 2.27 -4.78 -4.90
C LEU A 83 1.11 -3.78 -5.03
N LEU A 84 -0.09 -4.25 -5.39
CA LEU A 84 -1.29 -3.43 -5.55
C LEU A 84 -1.81 -2.88 -4.22
N MET A 85 -1.75 -3.67 -3.13
CA MET A 85 -2.19 -3.26 -1.80
C MET A 85 -1.13 -2.52 -0.99
N ARG A 86 0.14 -2.51 -1.44
CA ARG A 86 1.26 -1.79 -0.80
C ARG A 86 0.96 -0.31 -0.47
N PRO A 87 0.36 0.52 -1.36
CA PRO A 87 0.01 1.90 -1.03
C PRO A 87 -1.18 2.03 -0.08
N PHE A 88 -2.10 1.06 -0.05
CA PHE A 88 -3.30 1.07 0.80
C PHE A 88 -3.08 0.46 2.19
N ARG A 89 -2.02 -0.34 2.36
CA ARG A 89 -1.65 -1.01 3.62
C ARG A 89 -1.49 -0.08 4.83
N PRO A 90 -0.81 1.08 4.75
CA PRO A 90 -0.73 2.01 5.88
C PRO A 90 -2.07 2.69 6.18
N LEU A 91 -2.92 2.90 5.16
CA LEU A 91 -4.23 3.53 5.31
C LEU A 91 -5.24 2.59 5.96
N LEU A 92 -5.27 1.32 5.55
CA LEU A 92 -6.08 0.26 6.16
C LEU A 92 -5.72 0.02 7.62
N PHE A 93 -4.45 0.04 7.99
CA PHE A 93 -4.03 -0.13 9.39
C PHE A 93 -4.28 1.10 10.26
N ARG A 94 -4.13 2.34 9.74
CA ARG A 94 -4.37 3.57 10.52
C ARG A 94 -5.83 4.01 10.56
N GLN A 95 -6.61 3.77 9.50
CA GLN A 95 -7.99 4.25 9.36
C GLN A 95 -9.03 3.14 9.33
N GLY A 96 -8.64 1.87 9.06
CA GLY A 96 -9.58 0.75 9.06
C GLY A 96 -10.16 0.45 10.44
N LEU A 97 -9.37 0.63 11.51
CA LEU A 97 -9.82 0.41 12.89
C LEU A 97 -10.95 1.38 13.32
N PRO A 98 -10.82 2.71 13.16
CA PRO A 98 -11.91 3.64 13.50
C PRO A 98 -13.12 3.54 12.56
N ILE A 99 -12.93 3.24 11.27
CA ILE A 99 -14.04 3.07 10.32
C ILE A 99 -14.83 1.78 10.64
N ALA A 100 -14.16 0.67 10.95
CA ALA A 100 -14.84 -0.55 11.36
C ALA A 100 -15.59 -0.38 12.70
N ALA A 101 -14.99 0.35 13.66
CA ALA A 101 -15.64 0.63 14.94
C ALA A 101 -16.89 1.50 14.78
N THR A 102 -16.84 2.54 13.95
CA THR A 102 -18.00 3.42 13.69
C THR A 102 -19.10 2.70 12.92
N ALA A 103 -18.76 1.91 11.90
CA ALA A 103 -19.73 1.09 11.18
C ALA A 103 -20.37 0.02 12.09
N GLY A 104 -19.59 -0.60 12.98
CA GLY A 104 -20.08 -1.55 13.98
C GLY A 104 -21.03 -0.88 14.99
N LEU A 105 -20.68 0.30 15.50
CA LEU A 105 -21.56 1.07 16.39
C LEU A 105 -22.85 1.51 15.69
N MET A 106 -22.77 1.94 14.42
CA MET A 106 -23.95 2.30 13.62
C MET A 106 -24.86 1.09 13.40
N LEU A 107 -24.30 -0.08 13.04
CA LEU A 107 -25.08 -1.31 12.88
C LEU A 107 -25.72 -1.75 14.20
N MET A 108 -24.99 -1.66 15.32
CA MET A 108 -25.53 -1.95 16.65
C MET A 108 -26.64 -0.98 17.05
N ALA A 109 -26.47 0.32 16.80
CA ALA A 109 -27.50 1.32 17.05
C ALA A 109 -28.75 1.03 16.21
N VAL A 110 -28.59 0.75 14.91
CA VAL A 110 -29.69 0.39 14.03
C VAL A 110 -30.39 -0.89 14.49
N LEU A 111 -29.66 -1.92 14.91
CA LEU A 111 -30.24 -3.17 15.44
C LEU A 111 -30.99 -2.96 16.76
N LEU A 112 -30.50 -2.08 17.63
CA LEU A 112 -31.15 -1.74 18.90
C LEU A 112 -32.42 -0.90 18.68
N PHE A 113 -32.39 0.06 17.75
CA PHE A 113 -33.57 0.86 17.39
C PHE A 113 -34.60 0.08 16.56
N GLN A 114 -34.19 -0.99 15.87
CA GLN A 114 -35.09 -1.92 15.17
C GLN A 114 -35.68 -3.03 16.05
N HIS A 115 -35.32 -3.10 17.34
CA HIS A 115 -36.05 -3.90 18.32
C HIS A 115 -37.06 -3.03 19.08
N PRO A 116 -38.28 -2.77 18.56
CA PRO A 116 -39.39 -2.43 19.44
C PRO A 116 -39.58 -3.63 20.37
N ALA A 117 -39.60 -3.35 21.68
CA ALA A 117 -39.64 -4.34 22.74
C ALA A 117 -40.70 -5.44 22.50
N GLY A 118 -40.25 -6.65 22.21
CA GLY A 118 -41.07 -7.86 22.17
C GLY A 118 -40.85 -8.71 23.42
N ALA A 119 -41.53 -8.33 24.51
CA ALA A 119 -42.11 -9.09 25.66
C ALA A 119 -41.56 -10.50 26.05
N PRO A 120 -41.58 -10.91 27.36
CA PRO A 120 -42.84 -11.16 28.08
C PRO A 120 -42.86 -10.81 29.59
N SER A 121 -43.98 -10.25 30.07
CA SER A 121 -44.34 -10.18 31.50
C SER A 121 -45.12 -11.44 31.92
N PRO A 122 -44.86 -12.05 33.09
CA PRO A 122 -45.61 -13.21 33.59
C PRO A 122 -47.03 -12.84 34.08
N PRO A 123 -47.95 -13.83 34.18
CA PRO A 123 -49.38 -13.57 34.33
C PRO A 123 -49.75 -13.29 35.80
N GLY A 124 -50.18 -12.06 36.06
CA GLY A 124 -50.97 -11.69 37.23
C GLY A 124 -52.35 -11.19 36.77
N PRO A 125 -53.45 -11.57 37.43
CA PRO A 125 -54.77 -11.15 37.01
C PRO A 125 -54.99 -9.68 37.37
N GLU A 126 -55.97 -9.07 36.71
CA GLU A 126 -56.60 -7.79 37.10
C GLU A 126 -55.87 -6.52 36.64
N SER A 127 -55.95 -6.23 35.34
CA SER A 127 -56.54 -4.99 34.79
C SER A 127 -56.15 -4.84 33.32
N ALA A 128 -57.17 -4.91 32.46
CA ALA A 128 -57.06 -4.42 31.10
C ALA A 128 -56.97 -2.89 31.17
N GLN A 129 -55.90 -2.31 30.62
CA GLN A 129 -56.02 -1.15 29.73
C GLN A 129 -54.66 -0.77 29.11
N VAL A 130 -54.60 -0.95 27.80
CA VAL A 130 -53.75 -0.19 26.89
C VAL A 130 -54.33 1.22 26.79
N GLU A 131 -53.47 2.20 26.99
CA GLU A 131 -53.49 3.57 26.45
C GLU A 131 -54.87 4.14 26.06
N GLY A 132 -55.53 4.77 27.03
CA GLY A 132 -56.51 5.80 26.77
C GLY A 132 -56.13 7.01 27.62
N LEU A 133 -55.75 8.13 27.00
CA LEU A 133 -55.85 9.40 27.70
C LEU A 133 -57.29 9.50 28.20
N ALA A 134 -57.45 9.62 29.51
CA ALA A 134 -58.76 9.69 30.13
C ALA A 134 -59.56 10.82 29.46
N PRO A 135 -60.87 10.64 29.18
CA PRO A 135 -61.66 11.60 28.42
C PRO A 135 -61.59 13.02 29.02
N GLU A 136 -61.40 13.16 30.34
CA GLU A 136 -61.17 14.45 30.98
C GLU A 136 -59.85 15.14 30.58
N GLN A 137 -58.79 14.38 30.28
CA GLN A 137 -57.50 14.94 29.82
C GLN A 137 -57.56 15.35 28.35
N VAL A 138 -58.38 14.67 27.55
CA VAL A 138 -58.65 15.08 26.16
C VAL A 138 -59.48 16.37 26.14
N GLU A 139 -60.52 16.47 26.98
CA GLU A 139 -61.28 17.71 27.13
C GLU A 139 -60.39 18.86 27.60
N HIS A 140 -59.52 18.63 28.58
CA HIS A 140 -58.61 19.66 29.08
C HIS A 140 -57.59 20.11 28.02
N ALA A 141 -57.01 19.17 27.27
CA ALA A 141 -56.08 19.50 26.19
C ALA A 141 -56.78 20.24 25.03
N LEU A 142 -58.03 19.89 24.72
CA LEU A 142 -58.82 20.61 23.71
C LEU A 142 -59.17 22.03 24.17
N ASP A 143 -59.55 22.22 25.43
CA ASP A 143 -59.85 23.53 26.01
C ASP A 143 -58.59 24.43 26.06
N GLU A 144 -57.42 23.86 26.36
CA GLU A 144 -56.14 24.57 26.32
C GLU A 144 -55.75 24.97 24.88
N MET A 145 -56.00 24.11 23.90
CA MET A 145 -55.81 24.42 22.49
C MET A 145 -56.73 25.56 22.01
N ASP A 146 -57.99 25.60 22.45
CA ASP A 146 -58.93 26.65 22.08
C ASP A 146 -58.59 27.99 22.78
N MET A 147 -58.19 27.95 24.05
CA MET A 147 -57.67 29.12 24.77
C MET A 147 -56.42 29.70 24.09
N MET A 148 -55.49 28.86 23.64
CA MET A 148 -54.32 29.31 22.86
C MET A 148 -54.71 29.92 21.52
N ARG A 149 -55.76 29.41 20.86
CA ARG A 149 -56.27 29.95 19.60
C ARG A 149 -56.92 31.32 19.77
N GLU A 150 -57.73 31.49 20.82
CA GLU A 150 -58.34 32.77 21.20
C GLU A 150 -57.26 33.79 21.56
N PHE A 151 -56.25 33.40 22.34
CA PHE A 151 -55.11 34.25 22.66
C PHE A 151 -54.33 34.65 21.40
N ASN A 152 -54.06 33.73 20.48
CA ASN A 152 -53.39 34.05 19.21
C ASN A 152 -54.23 35.04 18.37
N ARG A 153 -55.56 34.89 18.34
CA ARG A 153 -56.46 35.82 17.67
C ARG A 153 -56.46 37.22 18.32
N LEU A 154 -56.38 37.29 19.65
CA LEU A 154 -56.35 38.55 20.40
C LEU A 154 -54.97 39.24 20.37
N VAL A 155 -53.87 38.48 20.33
CA VAL A 155 -52.49 38.96 20.25
C VAL A 155 -52.07 39.27 18.81
N ARG A 156 -52.73 38.64 17.83
CA ARG A 156 -52.55 38.90 16.41
C ARG A 156 -53.83 39.49 15.82
N PRO A 157 -54.21 40.73 16.19
CA PRO A 157 -55.27 41.43 15.46
C PRO A 157 -54.83 41.53 13.99
N ASP A 158 -55.77 41.27 13.09
CA ASP A 158 -55.64 41.41 11.64
C ASP A 158 -54.73 42.58 11.26
N THR A 159 -53.47 42.27 10.93
CA THR A 159 -52.63 43.13 10.09
C THR A 159 -52.65 42.58 8.68
N THR A 160 -53.87 42.34 8.19
CA THR A 160 -54.16 42.21 6.77
C THR A 160 -55.51 42.86 6.47
N GLU A 161 -55.60 44.18 6.69
CA GLU A 161 -56.28 45.00 5.69
C GLU A 161 -55.19 45.69 4.85
N PRO A 162 -55.16 45.47 3.53
CA PRO A 162 -54.20 46.13 2.65
C PRO A 162 -54.62 47.59 2.49
N LYS A 163 -53.75 48.53 2.89
CA LYS A 163 -53.92 49.93 2.49
C LYS A 163 -53.29 50.14 1.12
N MET A 164 -53.91 51.01 0.33
CA MET A 164 -53.10 52.06 -0.31
C MET A 164 -52.67 53.06 0.76
#